data_AF-A0A924CZZ9-F1
#
_entry.id   AF-A0A924CZZ9-F1
#
_cell.length_a   1.000
_cell.length_b   1.000
_cell.length_c   1.000
_cell.angle_alpha   90.00
_cell.angle_beta   90.00
_cell.angle_gamma   90.00
#
_symmetry.space_group_name_H-M   'P 1'
#
loop_
_entity.id
_entity.type
_entity.pdbx_description
1 polymer ?
#
loop_
_entity_poly.entity_id
_entity_poly.type
_entity_poly.pdbx_seq_one_letter_code
_entity_poly.pdbx_strand_id
1 'polypeptide(L)'
;MDDVPYLLRGIMPVGTDSSVLISSSKYLNCAPLREWIAMIALKRNGGDFPAAAEMHELIGILNGLRDFDHIEAMFHAERKINKPLDDWFNAWHISDYTMADLKDCAPGTVGGIYHAVATAGNYQVQIVPFAKPRTQWEFFNLRSGQTHDYEHILCGGGFDSMGELIPYWYRLTNIHKHIHDKELAGEISVMSMLGTMRYIVRTLLHYPQIWETAVQCMQRGMAV
;
A
#
# COMPACT_ATOMS: atom_id res chain seq x y z
N MET A 1 11.78 -42.61 6.78
CA MET A 1 11.50 -41.18 6.52
C MET A 1 10.29 -40.98 5.61
N ASP A 2 9.69 -42.04 5.05
CA ASP A 2 8.63 -41.93 4.05
C ASP A 2 7.21 -41.71 4.61
N ASP A 3 7.00 -41.81 5.92
CA ASP A 3 5.68 -41.65 6.56
C ASP A 3 5.35 -40.21 7.04
N VAL A 4 6.28 -39.25 6.89
CA VAL A 4 5.98 -37.85 7.21
C VAL A 4 5.21 -37.22 6.04
N PRO A 5 3.98 -36.71 6.26
CA PRO A 5 3.23 -36.00 5.23
C PRO A 5 4.08 -34.90 4.60
N TYR A 6 4.01 -34.76 3.27
CA TYR A 6 4.85 -33.82 2.51
C TYR A 6 4.85 -32.39 3.08
N LEU A 7 3.68 -31.90 3.53
CA LEU A 7 3.51 -30.56 4.13
C LEU A 7 4.17 -30.38 5.50
N LEU A 8 4.58 -31.47 6.17
CA LEU A 8 5.26 -31.44 7.48
C LEU A 8 6.78 -31.68 7.36
N ARG A 9 7.28 -31.98 6.15
CA ARG A 9 8.72 -32.17 5.93
C ARG A 9 9.43 -30.82 6.04
N GLY A 10 10.58 -30.79 6.70
CA GLY A 10 11.40 -29.58 6.86
C GLY A 10 11.07 -28.71 8.08
N ILE A 11 10.06 -29.08 8.89
CA ILE A 11 9.86 -28.47 10.21
C ILE A 11 11.04 -28.87 11.10
N MET A 12 11.88 -27.89 11.45
CA MET A 12 12.91 -28.04 12.47
C MET A 12 12.37 -27.48 13.79
N PRO A 13 12.20 -28.30 14.83
CA PRO A 13 11.88 -27.79 16.16
C PRO A 13 13.02 -26.89 16.63
N VAL A 14 12.73 -25.61 16.80
CA VAL A 14 13.65 -24.65 17.44
C VAL A 14 13.18 -24.49 18.88
N GLY A 15 13.97 -25.02 19.82
CA GLY A 15 13.76 -24.78 21.25
C GLY A 15 14.18 -23.36 21.62
N THR A 16 13.42 -22.72 22.50
CA THR A 16 13.78 -21.45 23.11
C THR A 16 13.36 -21.45 24.58
N ASP A 17 14.21 -20.93 25.46
CA ASP A 17 13.86 -20.70 26.87
C ASP A 17 13.12 -19.35 27.05
N SER A 18 12.91 -18.61 25.96
CA SER A 18 12.14 -17.37 25.97
C SER A 18 10.68 -17.65 26.28
N SER A 19 10.10 -16.88 27.20
CA SER A 19 8.66 -16.89 27.48
C SER A 19 7.82 -16.18 26.40
N VAL A 20 8.46 -15.65 25.35
CA VAL A 20 7.83 -14.96 24.22
C VAL A 20 8.33 -15.48 22.88
N LEU A 21 7.54 -15.27 21.82
CA LEU A 21 7.90 -15.60 20.44
C LEU A 21 9.26 -15.00 20.07
N ILE A 22 10.20 -15.85 19.64
CA ILE A 22 11.47 -15.42 19.05
C ILE A 22 11.46 -15.69 17.55
N SER A 23 11.48 -14.63 16.75
CA SER A 23 11.72 -14.65 15.32
C SER A 23 12.74 -13.57 14.97
N SER A 24 13.49 -13.71 13.88
CA SER A 24 14.24 -12.59 13.30
C SER A 24 13.35 -11.61 12.53
N SER A 25 12.07 -11.95 12.31
CA SER A 25 11.12 -11.09 11.60
C SER A 25 10.56 -9.99 12.51
N LYS A 26 10.88 -8.73 12.18
CA LYS A 26 10.29 -7.55 12.83
C LYS A 26 8.75 -7.55 12.74
N TYR A 27 8.20 -8.11 11.67
CA TYR A 27 6.75 -8.21 11.46
C TYR A 27 6.12 -9.24 12.40
N LEU A 28 6.69 -10.44 12.49
CA LEU A 28 6.15 -11.48 13.35
C LEU A 28 6.31 -11.12 14.83
N ASN A 29 7.35 -10.40 15.22
CA ASN A 29 7.56 -9.98 16.61
C ASN A 29 6.64 -8.84 17.04
N CYS A 30 6.04 -8.10 16.10
CA CYS A 30 5.15 -6.98 16.40
C CYS A 30 3.74 -7.46 16.79
N ALA A 31 3.41 -7.43 18.10
CA ALA A 31 2.10 -7.85 18.58
C ALA A 31 0.91 -7.06 17.96
N PRO A 32 0.96 -5.71 17.87
CA PRO A 32 -0.09 -4.96 17.19
C PRO A 32 -0.27 -5.36 15.72
N LEU A 33 0.81 -5.64 14.99
CA LEU A 33 0.71 -6.07 13.59
C LEU A 33 0.04 -7.44 13.47
N ARG A 34 0.39 -8.39 14.34
CA ARG A 34 -0.23 -9.73 14.34
C ARG A 34 -1.75 -9.63 14.56
N GLU A 35 -2.16 -8.82 15.54
CA GLU A 35 -3.58 -8.61 15.85
C GLU A 35 -4.29 -7.91 14.68
N TRP A 36 -3.69 -6.86 14.14
CA TRP A 36 -4.22 -6.14 12.98
C TRP A 36 -4.40 -7.08 11.78
N ILE A 37 -3.40 -7.91 11.46
CA ILE A 37 -3.48 -8.91 10.38
C ILE A 37 -4.63 -9.90 10.61
N ALA A 38 -4.75 -10.44 11.82
CA ALA A 38 -5.82 -11.39 12.14
C ALA A 38 -7.20 -10.74 11.96
N MET A 39 -7.38 -9.55 12.54
CA MET A 39 -8.62 -8.79 12.45
C MET A 39 -8.96 -8.45 11.00
N ILE A 40 -8.03 -7.85 10.26
CA ILE A 40 -8.30 -7.41 8.88
C ILE A 40 -8.41 -8.55 7.88
N ALA A 41 -7.84 -9.72 8.14
CA ALA A 41 -8.02 -10.88 7.26
C ALA A 41 -9.37 -11.56 7.49
N LEU A 42 -9.80 -11.67 8.76
CA LEU A 42 -10.92 -12.54 9.14
C LEU A 42 -12.26 -11.83 9.26
N LYS A 43 -12.30 -10.50 9.45
CA LYS A 43 -13.56 -9.76 9.60
C LYS A 43 -14.37 -9.67 8.29
N ARG A 44 -15.68 -9.43 8.44
CA ARG A 44 -16.52 -8.91 7.35
C ARG A 44 -16.36 -7.39 7.24
N ASN A 45 -16.66 -6.83 6.08
CA ASN A 45 -16.77 -5.38 5.94
C ASN A 45 -18.03 -4.90 6.68
N GLY A 46 -17.89 -3.81 7.44
CA GLY A 46 -18.94 -3.22 8.26
C GLY A 46 -18.64 -1.74 8.52
N GLY A 47 -19.68 -0.96 8.82
CA GLY A 47 -19.55 0.48 9.08
C GLY A 47 -19.01 0.82 10.46
N ASP A 48 -18.97 -0.15 11.36
CA ASP A 48 -18.44 -0.06 12.73
C ASP A 48 -16.92 0.14 12.76
N PHE A 49 -16.20 -0.45 11.80
CA PHE A 49 -14.77 -0.25 11.63
C PHE A 49 -14.42 -0.13 10.13
N PRO A 50 -14.46 1.08 9.56
CA PRO A 50 -14.30 1.29 8.12
C PRO A 50 -12.85 1.11 7.64
N ALA A 51 -12.67 0.91 6.33
CA ALA A 51 -11.36 0.71 5.70
C ALA A 51 -10.35 1.84 5.97
N ALA A 52 -10.81 3.08 6.16
CA ALA A 52 -9.97 4.22 6.52
C ALA A 52 -9.38 4.09 7.93
N ALA A 53 -10.17 3.60 8.89
CA ALA A 53 -9.71 3.36 10.27
C ALA A 53 -8.66 2.25 10.29
N GLU A 54 -8.86 1.18 9.51
CA GLU A 54 -7.88 0.09 9.36
C GLU A 54 -6.52 0.61 8.85
N MET A 55 -6.52 1.50 7.85
CA MET A 55 -5.28 2.07 7.31
C MET A 55 -4.60 3.02 8.29
N HIS A 56 -5.38 3.79 9.06
CA HIS A 56 -4.83 4.69 10.07
C HIS A 56 -4.03 3.92 11.12
N GLU A 57 -4.55 2.80 11.62
CA GLU A 57 -3.81 1.92 12.54
C GLU A 57 -2.57 1.32 11.90
N LEU A 58 -2.68 0.81 10.67
CA LEU A 58 -1.55 0.20 9.96
C LEU A 58 -0.39 1.17 9.78
N ILE A 59 -0.67 2.44 9.43
CA ILE A 59 0.36 3.48 9.29
C ILE A 59 1.16 3.63 10.59
N GLY A 60 0.48 3.72 11.74
CA GLY A 60 1.13 3.82 13.04
C GLY A 60 2.01 2.61 13.36
N ILE A 61 1.49 1.41 13.12
CA ILE A 61 2.22 0.15 13.32
C ILE A 61 3.48 0.11 12.46
N LEU A 62 3.36 0.38 11.16
CA LEU A 62 4.51 0.32 10.24
C LEU A 62 5.55 1.37 10.53
N ASN A 63 5.15 2.58 10.94
CA ASN A 63 6.11 3.61 11.34
C ASN A 63 6.92 3.18 12.57
N GLY A 64 6.35 2.40 13.49
CA GLY A 64 7.09 1.83 14.62
C GLY A 64 8.04 0.67 14.24
N LEU A 65 7.92 0.10 13.04
CA LEU A 65 8.75 -1.01 12.55
C LEU A 65 9.80 -0.60 11.54
N ARG A 66 9.77 0.64 11.06
CA ARG A 66 10.69 1.14 10.04
C ARG A 66 11.97 1.66 10.67
N ASP A 67 13.09 1.23 10.09
CA ASP A 67 14.38 1.87 10.29
C ASP A 67 14.50 3.00 9.26
N PHE A 68 14.11 4.21 9.67
CA PHE A 68 14.09 5.35 8.75
C PHE A 68 15.50 5.78 8.33
N ASP A 69 16.52 5.63 9.19
CA ASP A 69 17.90 5.98 8.85
C ASP A 69 18.43 5.05 7.75
N HIS A 70 18.16 3.75 7.87
CA HIS A 70 18.49 2.77 6.83
C HIS A 70 17.74 3.03 5.53
N ILE A 71 16.44 3.34 5.61
CA ILE A 71 15.62 3.71 4.43
C ILE A 71 16.19 4.94 3.71
N GLU A 72 16.58 5.99 4.45
CA GLU A 72 17.21 7.18 3.85
C GLU A 72 18.55 6.83 3.19
N ALA A 73 19.36 5.98 3.83
CA ALA A 73 20.61 5.51 3.25
C ALA A 73 20.39 4.74 1.93
N MET A 74 19.38 3.86 1.89
CA MET A 74 18.99 3.15 0.66
C MET A 74 18.49 4.11 -0.43
N PHE A 75 17.67 5.11 -0.10
CA PHE A 75 17.27 6.13 -1.09
C PHE A 75 18.46 6.89 -1.65
N HIS A 76 19.40 7.31 -0.79
CA HIS A 76 20.62 7.97 -1.24
C HIS A 76 21.48 7.09 -2.16
N ALA A 77 21.52 5.78 -1.91
CA ALA A 77 22.23 4.84 -2.77
C ALA A 77 21.51 4.64 -4.11
N GLU A 78 20.20 4.39 -4.09
CA GLU A 78 19.37 4.19 -5.28
C GLU A 78 19.44 5.39 -6.22
N ARG A 79 19.32 6.62 -5.69
CA ARG A 79 19.36 7.85 -6.49
C ARG A 79 20.67 8.08 -7.24
N LYS A 80 21.80 7.51 -6.78
CA LYS A 80 23.08 7.62 -7.51
C LYS A 80 23.07 6.83 -8.82
N ILE A 81 22.24 5.79 -8.92
CA ILE A 81 22.18 4.90 -10.08
C ILE A 81 20.86 5.03 -10.86
N ASN A 82 19.81 5.52 -10.23
CA ASN A 82 18.47 5.67 -10.79
C ASN A 82 18.19 7.14 -11.12
N LYS A 83 18.64 7.58 -12.30
CA LYS A 83 18.53 8.98 -12.72
C LYS A 83 17.09 9.51 -12.77
N PRO A 84 16.08 8.78 -13.32
CA PRO A 84 14.69 9.24 -13.27
C PRO A 84 14.16 9.47 -11.84
N LEU A 85 14.51 8.59 -10.90
CA LEU A 85 14.15 8.75 -9.50
C LEU A 85 14.84 9.97 -8.88
N ASP A 86 16.13 10.17 -9.15
CA ASP A 86 16.88 11.32 -8.65
C ASP A 86 16.33 12.65 -9.16
N ASP A 87 16.05 12.73 -10.47
CA ASP A 87 15.44 13.91 -11.08
C ASP A 87 14.08 14.23 -10.43
N TRP A 88 13.27 13.19 -10.15
CA TRP A 88 11.99 13.33 -9.46
C TRP A 88 12.14 13.86 -8.03
N PHE A 89 13.09 13.34 -7.26
CA PHE A 89 13.38 13.85 -5.91
C PHE A 89 13.92 15.28 -5.95
N ASN A 90 14.81 15.61 -6.90
CA ASN A 90 15.40 16.95 -7.01
C ASN A 90 14.37 18.03 -7.39
N ALA A 91 13.28 17.65 -8.06
CA ALA A 91 12.19 18.57 -8.34
C ALA A 91 11.46 19.03 -7.07
N TRP A 92 11.45 18.20 -6.00
CA TRP A 92 10.71 18.46 -4.75
C TRP A 92 9.28 18.96 -4.97
N HIS A 93 8.66 18.55 -6.08
CA HIS A 93 7.36 19.07 -6.48
C HIS A 93 6.28 18.53 -5.54
N ILE A 94 5.59 19.44 -4.85
CA ILE A 94 4.43 19.15 -4.02
C ILE A 94 3.22 19.76 -4.72
N SER A 95 2.17 18.96 -4.88
CA SER A 95 0.93 19.43 -5.50
C SER A 95 0.11 20.25 -4.51
N ASP A 96 -0.40 21.39 -4.93
CA ASP A 96 -1.19 22.33 -4.12
C ASP A 96 -2.54 22.69 -4.76
N TYR A 97 -2.96 21.95 -5.80
CA TYR A 97 -4.26 22.16 -6.42
C TYR A 97 -5.39 21.86 -5.44
N THR A 98 -6.52 22.51 -5.71
CA THR A 98 -7.76 22.39 -4.96
C THR A 98 -8.87 21.83 -5.86
N MET A 99 -9.99 21.43 -5.27
CA MET A 99 -11.18 21.06 -6.04
C MET A 99 -11.65 22.18 -6.99
N ALA A 100 -11.44 23.44 -6.59
CA ALA A 100 -11.83 24.59 -7.42
C ALA A 100 -10.99 24.68 -8.71
N ASP A 101 -9.73 24.25 -8.68
CA ASP A 101 -8.85 24.26 -9.85
C ASP A 101 -9.25 23.19 -10.88
N LEU A 102 -9.97 22.15 -10.44
CA LEU A 102 -10.40 21.05 -11.30
C LEU A 102 -11.80 21.24 -11.90
N LYS A 103 -12.56 22.25 -11.44
CA LYS A 103 -13.98 22.41 -11.78
C LYS A 103 -14.25 22.56 -13.29
N ASP A 104 -13.30 23.18 -13.99
CA ASP A 104 -13.41 23.52 -15.42
C ASP A 104 -12.71 22.48 -16.32
N CYS A 105 -12.17 21.41 -15.73
CA CYS A 105 -11.58 20.32 -16.51
C CYS A 105 -12.65 19.59 -17.33
N ALA A 106 -12.38 19.38 -18.62
CA ALA A 106 -13.32 18.74 -19.52
C ALA A 106 -13.66 17.30 -19.08
N PRO A 107 -14.91 16.82 -19.30
CA PRO A 107 -15.27 15.44 -19.05
C PRO A 107 -14.32 14.46 -19.75
N GLY A 108 -13.94 13.38 -19.06
CA GLY A 108 -13.02 12.36 -19.59
C GLY A 108 -11.53 12.70 -19.46
N THR A 109 -11.16 13.92 -19.08
CA THR A 109 -9.79 14.21 -18.62
C THR A 109 -9.57 13.66 -17.20
N VAL A 110 -8.32 13.42 -16.80
CA VAL A 110 -8.00 12.96 -15.43
C VAL A 110 -8.58 13.93 -14.38
N GLY A 111 -8.41 15.24 -14.58
CA GLY A 111 -8.96 16.26 -13.69
C GLY A 111 -10.48 16.27 -13.66
N GLY A 112 -11.15 16.12 -14.81
CA GLY A 112 -12.62 16.09 -14.90
C GLY A 112 -13.23 14.85 -14.26
N ILE A 113 -12.61 13.68 -14.44
CA ILE A 113 -13.02 12.43 -13.78
C ILE A 113 -12.86 12.55 -12.26
N TYR A 114 -11.69 12.99 -11.79
CA TYR A 114 -11.45 13.15 -10.36
C TYR A 114 -12.38 14.18 -9.73
N HIS A 115 -12.58 15.33 -10.38
CA HIS A 115 -13.50 16.37 -9.89
C HIS A 115 -14.93 15.84 -9.70
N ALA A 116 -15.45 15.09 -10.68
CA ALA A 116 -16.78 14.51 -10.61
C ALA A 116 -16.92 13.51 -9.44
N VAL A 117 -15.94 12.62 -9.26
CA VAL A 117 -15.95 11.61 -8.20
C VAL A 117 -15.80 12.25 -6.82
N ALA A 118 -14.81 13.12 -6.63
CA ALA A 118 -14.55 13.75 -5.34
C ALA A 118 -15.71 14.64 -4.90
N THR A 119 -16.36 15.34 -5.82
CA THR A 119 -17.58 16.14 -5.52
C THR A 119 -18.75 15.23 -5.11
N ALA A 120 -18.98 14.13 -5.83
CA ALA A 120 -20.07 13.20 -5.53
C ALA A 120 -19.87 12.45 -4.20
N GLY A 121 -18.62 12.08 -3.90
CA GLY A 121 -18.24 11.37 -2.68
C GLY A 121 -17.96 12.27 -1.48
N ASN A 122 -17.98 13.59 -1.65
CA ASN A 122 -17.59 14.59 -0.65
C ASN A 122 -16.17 14.33 -0.09
N TYR A 123 -15.24 13.98 -0.97
CA TYR A 123 -13.84 13.73 -0.63
C TYR A 123 -13.02 15.03 -0.70
N GLN A 124 -11.97 15.09 0.12
CA GLN A 124 -10.96 16.14 0.04
C GLN A 124 -9.80 15.66 -0.80
N VAL A 125 -9.21 16.57 -1.59
CA VAL A 125 -7.96 16.32 -2.36
C VAL A 125 -6.84 15.78 -1.46
N GLN A 126 -6.77 16.31 -0.25
CA GLN A 126 -5.74 15.95 0.72
C GLN A 126 -6.29 14.91 1.70
N ILE A 127 -5.86 13.66 1.53
CA ILE A 127 -6.33 12.51 2.33
C ILE A 127 -5.79 12.54 3.77
N VAL A 128 -4.56 13.06 3.97
CA VAL A 128 -3.89 13.17 5.27
C VAL A 128 -3.47 14.62 5.53
N PRO A 129 -3.49 15.14 6.78
CA PRO A 129 -3.06 16.50 7.06
C PRO A 129 -1.70 16.81 6.43
N PHE A 130 -1.62 17.94 5.72
CA PHE A 130 -0.38 18.32 5.06
C PHE A 130 0.72 18.59 6.10
N ALA A 131 1.87 17.96 5.88
CA ALA A 131 3.12 18.28 6.55
C ALA A 131 4.20 18.44 5.49
N LYS A 132 4.97 19.54 5.58
CA LYS A 132 6.10 19.74 4.67
C LYS A 132 7.14 18.64 4.92
N PRO A 133 7.50 17.83 3.91
CA PRO A 133 8.43 16.74 4.09
C PRO A 133 9.84 17.28 4.33
N ARG A 134 10.57 16.62 5.22
CA ARG A 134 11.95 16.94 5.63
C ARG A 134 12.94 15.87 5.22
N THR A 135 12.46 14.68 4.89
CA THR A 135 13.26 13.54 4.44
C THR A 135 12.76 13.01 3.10
N GLN A 136 13.55 12.13 2.45
CA GLN A 136 13.15 11.51 1.19
C GLN A 136 11.96 10.59 1.39
N TRP A 137 11.93 9.85 2.49
CA TRP A 137 10.80 9.03 2.90
C TRP A 137 9.52 9.86 3.10
N GLU A 138 9.60 10.96 3.85
CA GLU A 138 8.45 11.84 4.07
C GLU A 138 7.92 12.41 2.73
N PHE A 139 8.83 12.80 1.81
CA PHE A 139 8.45 13.30 0.49
C PHE A 139 7.82 12.21 -0.38
N PHE A 140 8.44 11.02 -0.42
CA PHE A 140 7.93 9.88 -1.15
C PHE A 140 6.52 9.52 -0.68
N ASN A 141 6.31 9.43 0.63
CA ASN A 141 5.02 9.09 1.22
C ASN A 141 3.96 10.17 0.94
N LEU A 142 4.30 11.45 1.10
CA LEU A 142 3.40 12.56 0.75
C LEU A 142 2.95 12.46 -0.71
N ARG A 143 3.90 12.29 -1.64
CA ARG A 143 3.60 12.19 -3.06
C ARG A 143 2.82 10.94 -3.42
N SER A 144 3.13 9.82 -2.77
CA SER A 144 2.36 8.59 -2.91
C SER A 144 0.89 8.78 -2.51
N GLY A 145 0.61 9.57 -1.46
CA GLY A 145 -0.76 9.96 -1.13
C GLY A 145 -1.41 10.83 -2.21
N GLN A 146 -0.69 11.84 -2.71
CA GLN A 146 -1.21 12.77 -3.72
C GLN A 146 -1.45 12.15 -5.11
N THR A 147 -0.85 11.00 -5.42
CA THR A 147 -1.02 10.31 -6.72
C THR A 147 -1.94 9.11 -6.66
N HIS A 148 -2.27 8.58 -5.47
CA HIS A 148 -3.07 7.36 -5.29
C HIS A 148 -4.40 7.40 -6.05
N ASP A 149 -5.18 8.47 -5.89
CA ASP A 149 -6.47 8.62 -6.57
C ASP A 149 -6.36 8.66 -8.10
N TYR A 150 -5.23 9.12 -8.62
CA TYR A 150 -4.97 9.11 -10.06
C TYR A 150 -4.58 7.73 -10.58
N GLU A 151 -3.96 6.90 -9.76
CA GLU A 151 -3.62 5.52 -10.13
C GLU A 151 -4.89 4.71 -10.42
N HIS A 152 -5.99 4.96 -9.70
CA HIS A 152 -7.30 4.42 -10.04
C HIS A 152 -7.72 4.80 -11.46
N ILE A 153 -7.69 6.08 -11.80
CA ILE A 153 -8.13 6.57 -13.12
C ILE A 153 -7.23 6.01 -14.23
N LEU A 154 -5.91 6.14 -14.07
CA LEU A 154 -4.93 5.79 -15.08
C LEU A 154 -4.86 4.28 -15.35
N CYS A 155 -5.18 3.46 -14.37
CA CYS A 155 -5.24 2.00 -14.51
C CYS A 155 -6.64 1.48 -14.84
N GLY A 156 -7.61 2.38 -15.10
CA GLY A 156 -8.98 2.01 -15.49
C GLY A 156 -9.78 1.37 -14.36
N GLY A 157 -9.59 1.85 -13.14
CA GLY A 157 -10.28 1.44 -11.91
C GLY A 157 -11.40 2.39 -11.48
N GLY A 158 -12.21 1.91 -10.52
CA GLY A 158 -13.22 2.71 -9.83
C GLY A 158 -12.74 3.15 -8.45
N PHE A 159 -13.49 4.04 -7.81
CA PHE A 159 -13.21 4.55 -6.45
C PHE A 159 -13.98 3.80 -5.36
N ASP A 160 -14.24 2.51 -5.61
CA ASP A 160 -14.92 1.62 -4.67
C ASP A 160 -13.92 0.66 -4.01
N SER A 161 -14.42 -0.15 -3.07
CA SER A 161 -13.61 -1.12 -2.33
C SER A 161 -12.83 -2.10 -3.22
N MET A 162 -13.38 -2.52 -4.36
CA MET A 162 -12.67 -3.42 -5.29
C MET A 162 -11.70 -2.64 -6.17
N GLY A 163 -12.05 -1.40 -6.49
CA GLY A 163 -11.17 -0.43 -7.14
C GLY A 163 -9.82 -0.31 -6.44
N GLU A 164 -9.79 -0.31 -5.10
CA GLU A 164 -8.55 -0.20 -4.31
C GLU A 164 -7.53 -1.32 -4.58
N LEU A 165 -7.94 -2.50 -5.07
CA LEU A 165 -6.98 -3.53 -5.49
C LEU A 165 -6.08 -3.05 -6.64
N ILE A 166 -6.57 -2.16 -7.50
CA ILE A 166 -5.85 -1.69 -8.69
C ILE A 166 -4.59 -0.89 -8.31
N PRO A 167 -4.65 0.22 -7.54
CA PRO A 167 -3.45 0.96 -7.15
C PRO A 167 -2.50 0.11 -6.29
N TYR A 168 -3.00 -0.80 -5.44
CA TYR A 168 -2.11 -1.69 -4.69
C TYR A 168 -1.29 -2.59 -5.60
N TRP A 169 -1.93 -3.27 -6.55
CA TRP A 169 -1.22 -4.18 -7.46
C TRP A 169 -0.38 -3.43 -8.49
N TYR A 170 -0.82 -2.26 -8.95
CA TYR A 170 0.00 -1.32 -9.73
C TYR A 170 1.31 -1.00 -9.03
N ARG A 171 1.25 -0.59 -7.75
CA ARG A 171 2.44 -0.28 -6.95
C ARG A 171 3.32 -1.51 -6.74
N LEU A 172 2.72 -2.64 -6.37
CA LEU A 172 3.45 -3.88 -6.09
C LEU A 172 4.23 -4.39 -7.31
N THR A 173 3.72 -4.21 -8.54
CA THR A 173 4.45 -4.60 -9.75
C THR A 173 5.44 -3.54 -10.21
N ASN A 174 5.08 -2.25 -10.12
CA ASN A 174 5.90 -1.18 -10.68
C ASN A 174 7.06 -0.75 -9.77
N ILE A 175 6.89 -0.72 -8.45
CA ILE A 175 7.98 -0.33 -7.53
C ILE A 175 9.17 -1.29 -7.73
N HIS A 176 8.92 -2.60 -7.74
CA HIS A 176 9.97 -3.59 -7.94
C HIS A 176 10.60 -3.59 -9.35
N LYS A 177 9.91 -3.02 -10.34
CA LYS A 177 10.42 -2.82 -11.71
C LYS A 177 11.32 -1.59 -11.82
N HIS A 178 11.01 -0.52 -11.08
CA HIS A 178 11.68 0.78 -11.20
C HIS A 178 12.69 1.09 -10.10
N ILE A 179 12.65 0.39 -8.96
CA ILE A 179 13.64 0.48 -7.89
C ILE A 179 14.61 -0.71 -8.01
N HIS A 180 15.92 -0.41 -8.07
CA HIS A 180 16.96 -1.41 -8.23
C HIS A 180 17.23 -2.13 -6.92
N ASP A 181 17.38 -1.36 -5.83
CA ASP A 181 17.50 -1.91 -4.48
C ASP A 181 16.22 -2.66 -4.07
N LYS A 182 16.31 -3.98 -3.97
CA LYS A 182 15.16 -4.84 -3.67
C LYS A 182 14.72 -4.78 -2.21
N GLU A 183 15.60 -4.38 -1.31
CA GLU A 183 15.24 -4.15 0.09
C GLU A 183 14.44 -2.86 0.22
N LEU A 184 14.89 -1.78 -0.43
CA LEU A 184 14.13 -0.53 -0.51
C LEU A 184 12.77 -0.73 -1.18
N ALA A 185 12.74 -1.43 -2.32
CA ALA A 185 11.49 -1.76 -3.01
C ALA A 185 10.53 -2.53 -2.09
N GLY A 186 11.05 -3.44 -1.29
CA GLY A 186 10.30 -4.18 -0.27
C GLY A 186 9.71 -3.26 0.80
N GLU A 187 10.53 -2.42 1.44
CA GLU A 187 10.10 -1.49 2.51
C GLU A 187 9.02 -0.51 2.07
N ILE A 188 9.10 -0.02 0.82
CA ILE A 188 8.06 0.82 0.21
C ILE A 188 6.76 0.01 -0.01
N SER A 189 6.89 -1.25 -0.43
CA SER A 189 5.78 -2.11 -0.85
C SER A 189 5.00 -2.75 0.31
N VAL A 190 5.53 -2.77 1.54
CA VAL A 190 4.86 -3.40 2.71
C VAL A 190 3.44 -2.87 2.92
N MET A 191 3.25 -1.55 2.79
CA MET A 191 1.92 -0.93 2.93
C MET A 191 0.94 -1.47 1.89
N SER A 192 1.37 -1.59 0.64
CA SER A 192 0.52 -2.09 -0.44
C SER A 192 0.20 -3.57 -0.27
N MET A 193 1.17 -4.37 0.20
CA MET A 193 0.98 -5.80 0.45
C MET A 193 -0.03 -6.06 1.56
N LEU A 194 0.11 -5.37 2.70
CA LEU A 194 -0.82 -5.51 3.82
C LEU A 194 -2.19 -4.89 3.49
N GLY A 195 -2.20 -3.77 2.74
CA GLY A 195 -3.41 -3.13 2.24
C GLY A 195 -4.19 -3.98 1.25
N THR A 196 -3.54 -4.77 0.38
CA THR A 196 -4.26 -5.67 -0.54
C THR A 196 -4.75 -6.94 0.15
N MET A 197 -4.05 -7.43 1.19
CA MET A 197 -4.41 -8.68 1.86
C MET A 197 -5.84 -8.64 2.43
N ARG A 198 -6.25 -7.50 2.99
CA ARG A 198 -7.62 -7.33 3.52
C ARG A 198 -8.69 -7.54 2.45
N TYR A 199 -8.43 -7.14 1.21
CA TYR A 199 -9.41 -7.29 0.13
C TYR A 199 -9.41 -8.72 -0.38
N ILE A 200 -8.24 -9.30 -0.64
CA ILE A 200 -8.15 -10.65 -1.22
C ILE A 200 -8.73 -11.69 -0.26
N VAL A 201 -8.31 -11.66 1.02
CA VAL A 201 -8.74 -12.67 1.99
C VAL A 201 -10.23 -12.51 2.31
N ARG A 202 -10.70 -11.29 2.58
CA ARG A 202 -12.13 -11.08 2.90
C ARG A 202 -13.03 -11.39 1.71
N THR A 203 -12.64 -11.03 0.49
CA THR A 203 -13.46 -11.34 -0.68
C THR A 203 -13.66 -12.84 -0.80
N LEU A 204 -12.61 -13.65 -0.67
CA LEU A 204 -12.76 -15.09 -0.76
C LEU A 204 -13.58 -15.68 0.40
N LEU A 205 -13.34 -15.22 1.64
CA LEU A 205 -14.00 -15.77 2.83
C LEU A 205 -15.47 -15.35 2.98
N HIS A 206 -15.81 -14.12 2.58
CA HIS A 206 -17.11 -13.52 2.92
C HIS A 206 -17.92 -13.05 1.71
N TYR A 207 -17.28 -12.84 0.56
CA TYR A 207 -17.93 -12.32 -0.66
C TYR A 207 -17.52 -13.12 -1.92
N PRO A 208 -17.58 -14.46 -1.90
CA PRO A 208 -17.04 -15.29 -3.00
C PRO A 208 -17.70 -15.00 -4.35
N GLN A 209 -18.93 -14.48 -4.36
CA GLN A 209 -19.66 -14.10 -5.57
C GLN A 209 -19.00 -12.98 -6.39
N ILE A 210 -18.09 -12.19 -5.79
CA ILE A 210 -17.34 -11.14 -6.49
C ILE A 210 -15.84 -11.48 -6.63
N TRP A 211 -15.45 -12.73 -6.40
CA TRP A 211 -14.04 -13.15 -6.49
C TRP A 211 -13.43 -12.85 -7.87
N GLU A 212 -14.16 -13.12 -8.95
CA GLU A 212 -13.68 -12.85 -10.31
C GLU A 212 -13.44 -11.35 -10.54
N THR A 213 -14.26 -10.48 -9.95
CA THR A 213 -14.04 -9.03 -9.98
C THR A 213 -12.75 -8.66 -9.28
N ALA A 214 -12.47 -9.23 -8.10
CA ALA A 214 -11.21 -8.99 -7.39
C ALA A 214 -10.00 -9.40 -8.25
N VAL A 215 -10.06 -10.59 -8.89
CA VAL A 215 -9.00 -11.06 -9.79
C VAL A 215 -8.79 -10.10 -10.97
N GLN A 216 -9.88 -9.64 -11.60
CA GLN A 216 -9.79 -8.67 -12.70
C GLN A 216 -9.16 -7.34 -12.26
N CYS A 217 -9.48 -6.84 -11.07
CA CYS A 217 -8.85 -5.64 -10.52
C CYS A 217 -7.35 -5.83 -10.30
N MET A 218 -6.93 -6.97 -9.74
CA MET A 218 -5.50 -7.29 -9.58
C MET A 218 -4.79 -7.32 -10.94
N GLN A 219 -5.38 -7.99 -11.94
CA GLN A 219 -4.82 -8.07 -13.29
C GLN A 219 -4.67 -6.70 -13.95
N ARG A 220 -5.67 -5.81 -13.78
CA ARG A 220 -5.60 -4.42 -14.27
C ARG A 220 -4.43 -3.66 -13.67
N GLY A 221 -4.26 -3.73 -12.34
CA GLY A 221 -3.13 -3.09 -11.67
C GLY A 221 -1.77 -3.64 -12.17
N MET A 222 -1.68 -4.96 -12.37
CA MET A 222 -0.45 -5.60 -12.84
C MET A 222 -0.08 -5.28 -14.31
N ALA A 223 -1.04 -4.88 -15.14
CA ALA A 223 -0.85 -4.74 -16.59
C ALA A 223 -0.02 -3.52 -17.02
N VAL A 224 0.24 -2.59 -16.11
CA VAL A 224 0.95 -1.31 -16.36
C VAL A 224 2.45 -1.45 -16.11
#